data_AF-A0A944Y888-F1
#
_entry.id   AF-A0A944Y888-F1
#
_cell.length_a   1.000
_cell.length_b   1.000
_cell.length_c   1.000
_cell.angle_alpha   90.00
_cell.angle_beta   90.00
_cell.angle_gamma   90.00
#
_symmetry.space_group_name_H-M   'P 1'
#
loop_
_entity.id
_entity.type
_entity.pdbx_description
1 polymer ?
#
loop_
_entity_poly.entity_id
_entity_poly.type
_entity_poly.pdbx_seq_one_letter_code
_entity_poly.pdbx_strand_id
1 'polypeptide(L)'
;MKALKFLSLIMAMFSIGCTSFLLPEPAPANQVYRLGVTQQSIPKSESAVIIRVDRPKASRFLQGKDLIVSLSDQKLASIKQAQWEESIPDMV
;
A
#
# COMPACT_ATOMS: atom_id res chain seq x y z
N MET A 1 43.90 27.01 30.30
CA MET A 1 42.77 26.11 30.65
C MET A 1 41.44 26.46 29.96
N LYS A 2 41.13 27.72 29.62
CA LYS A 2 39.87 28.10 28.94
C LYS A 2 39.77 27.61 27.48
N ALA A 3 40.88 27.67 26.73
CA ALA A 3 40.94 27.21 25.33
C ALA A 3 40.72 25.70 25.16
N LEU A 4 41.18 24.88 26.11
CA LEU A 4 41.02 23.42 26.07
C LEU A 4 39.55 22.99 26.25
N LYS A 5 38.78 23.75 27.05
CA LYS A 5 37.34 23.52 27.25
C LYS A 5 36.52 23.91 26.01
N PHE A 6 36.96 24.93 25.27
CA PHE A 6 36.31 25.34 24.02
C PHE A 6 36.53 24.35 22.88
N LEU A 7 37.73 23.78 22.78
CA LEU A 7 38.06 22.76 21.79
C LEU A 7 37.26 21.46 21.99
N SER A 8 37.06 21.05 23.25
CA SER A 8 36.26 19.87 23.61
C SER A 8 34.77 20.03 23.26
N LEU A 9 34.24 21.26 23.33
CA LEU A 9 32.82 21.52 23.04
C LEU A 9 32.54 21.44 21.54
N ILE A 10 33.46 21.92 20.70
CA ILE A 10 33.34 21.89 19.23
C ILE A 10 33.41 20.44 18.72
N MET A 11 34.30 19.61 19.29
CA MET A 11 34.42 18.20 18.90
C MET A 11 33.13 17.40 19.18
N ALA A 12 32.45 17.68 20.29
CA ALA A 12 31.22 16.99 20.67
C ALA A 12 30.05 17.30 19.71
N MET A 13 29.99 18.51 19.12
CA MET A 13 28.92 18.86 18.18
C MET A 13 29.09 18.20 16.81
N PHE A 14 30.32 17.90 16.37
CA PHE A 14 30.56 17.18 15.11
C PHE A 14 30.13 15.71 15.17
N SER A 15 30.23 15.06 16.33
CA SER A 15 29.83 13.66 16.52
C SER A 15 28.31 13.41 16.50
N ILE A 16 27.47 14.43 16.67
CA ILE A 16 26.01 14.29 16.67
C ILE A 16 25.46 14.33 15.23
N GLY A 17 26.17 14.97 14.29
CA GLY A 17 25.74 15.11 12.89
C GLY A 17 25.98 13.88 12.01
N CYS A 18 26.82 12.94 12.44
CA CYS A 18 27.20 11.79 11.62
C CYS A 18 26.22 10.61 11.68
N THR A 19 25.31 10.55 12.67
CA THR A 19 24.37 9.42 12.79
C THR A 19 23.19 9.52 11.82
N SER A 20 22.84 10.73 11.37
CA SER A 20 21.73 10.92 10.42
C SER A 20 22.09 10.58 8.97
N PHE A 21 23.39 10.46 8.63
CA PHE A 21 23.84 10.08 7.28
C PHE A 21 23.93 8.56 7.07
N LEU A 22 23.96 7.76 8.14
CA LEU A 22 24.13 6.31 8.08
C LEU A 22 22.82 5.53 7.94
N LEU A 23 21.67 6.20 8.06
CA LEU A 23 20.37 5.55 7.90
C LEU A 23 19.95 5.67 6.43
N PRO A 24 19.78 4.54 5.71
CA PRO A 24 19.18 4.59 4.38
C PRO A 24 17.78 5.17 4.50
N GLU A 25 17.39 5.96 3.51
CA GLU A 25 16.05 6.54 3.46
C GLU A 25 15.00 5.42 3.47
N PRO A 26 13.96 5.50 4.32
CA PRO A 26 12.98 4.43 4.42
C PRO A 26 12.28 4.25 3.07
N ALA A 27 12.11 2.99 2.66
CA ALA A 27 11.35 2.69 1.45
C ALA A 27 9.91 3.23 1.59
N PRO A 28 9.30 3.72 0.50
CA PRO A 28 7.91 4.19 0.52
C PRO A 28 6.98 3.08 1.03
N ALA A 29 6.00 3.46 1.86
CA ALA A 29 4.98 2.55 2.35
C ALA A 29 4.13 1.99 1.19
N ASN A 30 3.63 0.76 1.36
CA ASN A 30 2.74 0.15 0.39
C ASN A 30 1.41 0.91 0.31
N GLN A 31 0.96 1.18 -0.92
CA GLN A 31 -0.35 1.75 -1.19
C GLN A 31 -1.41 0.65 -1.21
N VAL A 32 -2.54 0.90 -0.54
CA VAL A 32 -3.65 -0.05 -0.47
C VAL A 32 -4.88 0.58 -1.10
N TYR A 33 -5.45 -0.11 -2.09
CA TYR A 33 -6.59 0.37 -2.88
C TYR A 33 -7.86 -0.40 -2.52
N ARG A 34 -9.01 0.28 -2.59
CA ARG A 34 -10.35 -0.29 -2.43
C ARG A 34 -11.22 0.17 -3.61
N LEU A 35 -12.09 -0.70 -4.11
CA LEU A 35 -13.11 -0.29 -5.08
C LEU A 35 -14.14 0.62 -4.41
N GLY A 36 -14.34 1.81 -4.97
CA GLY A 36 -15.40 2.70 -4.55
C GLY A 36 -16.75 2.14 -5.01
N VAL A 37 -17.64 1.83 -4.06
CA VAL A 37 -19.00 1.38 -4.36
C VAL A 37 -20.01 2.44 -3.90
N THR A 38 -20.96 2.78 -4.76
CA THR A 38 -22.05 3.69 -4.39
C THR A 38 -23.06 2.92 -3.55
N GLN A 39 -23.17 3.25 -2.27
CA GLN A 39 -24.21 2.70 -1.41
C GLN A 39 -25.49 3.52 -1.57
N GLN A 40 -26.49 2.94 -2.22
CA GLN A 40 -27.84 3.50 -2.27
C GLN A 40 -28.70 2.81 -1.22
N SER A 41 -29.43 3.60 -0.42
CA SER A 41 -30.44 3.05 0.49
C SER A 41 -31.62 2.53 -0.33
N ILE A 42 -31.98 1.25 -0.14
CA ILE A 42 -33.08 0.59 -0.85
C ILE A 42 -34.16 0.22 0.17
N PRO A 43 -35.43 0.65 -0.03
CA PRO A 43 -36.54 0.28 0.85
C PRO A 43 -36.86 -1.22 0.76
N LYS A 44 -37.34 -1.80 1.85
CA LYS A 44 -37.76 -3.21 1.89
C LYS A 44 -39.09 -3.39 1.14
N SER A 45 -39.23 -4.51 0.44
CA SER A 45 -40.46 -4.88 -0.27
C SER A 45 -40.83 -6.34 0.01
N GLU A 46 -42.13 -6.61 0.16
CA GLU A 46 -42.69 -7.96 0.27
C GLU A 46 -42.66 -8.71 -1.06
N SER A 47 -42.56 -7.99 -2.18
CA SER A 47 -42.48 -8.56 -3.53
C SER A 47 -41.03 -8.72 -4.03
N ALA A 48 -40.05 -8.69 -3.13
CA ALA A 48 -38.65 -8.78 -3.52
C ALA A 48 -38.30 -10.17 -4.08
N VAL A 49 -37.51 -10.19 -5.16
CA VAL A 49 -36.98 -11.43 -5.73
C VAL A 49 -35.61 -11.70 -5.13
N ILE A 50 -35.36 -12.95 -4.74
CA ILE A 50 -34.05 -13.37 -4.24
C ILE A 50 -33.13 -13.65 -5.43
N ILE A 51 -32.03 -12.91 -5.51
CA ILE A 51 -30.96 -13.14 -6.48
C ILE A 51 -29.74 -13.65 -5.72
N ARG A 52 -29.28 -14.85 -6.09
CA ARG A 52 -28.02 -15.39 -5.59
C ARG A 52 -26.89 -14.94 -6.51
N VAL A 53 -25.89 -14.28 -5.92
CA VAL A 53 -24.65 -13.93 -6.62
C VAL A 53 -23.58 -14.93 -6.18
N ASP A 54 -23.11 -15.73 -7.14
CA ASP A 54 -22.02 -16.67 -6.90
C ASP A 54 -20.66 -15.97 -7.03
N ARG A 55 -19.66 -16.53 -6.34
CA ARG A 55 -18.29 -15.99 -6.37
C ARG A 55 -17.74 -15.95 -7.80
N PRO A 56 -17.20 -14.82 -8.27
CA PRO A 56 -16.58 -14.70 -9.59
C PRO A 56 -15.43 -15.70 -9.77
N LYS A 57 -15.39 -16.35 -10.92
CA LYS A 57 -14.27 -17.20 -11.32
C LYS A 57 -13.24 -16.35 -12.06
N ALA A 58 -12.01 -16.34 -11.56
CA ALA A 58 -10.90 -15.62 -12.17
C ALA A 58 -9.68 -16.55 -12.37
N SER A 59 -8.84 -16.22 -13.35
CA SER A 59 -7.52 -16.84 -13.52
C SER A 59 -6.71 -16.73 -12.22
N ARG A 60 -5.83 -17.71 -11.96
CA ARG A 60 -5.09 -17.81 -10.68
C ARG A 60 -4.38 -16.52 -10.26
N PHE A 61 -3.80 -15.79 -11.21
CA PHE A 61 -3.08 -14.53 -10.96
C PHE A 61 -4.00 -13.34 -10.59
N LEU A 62 -5.32 -13.48 -10.77
CA LEU A 62 -6.35 -12.52 -10.36
C LEU A 62 -7.16 -13.02 -9.17
N GLN A 63 -6.69 -14.03 -8.42
CA GLN A 63 -7.36 -14.49 -7.20
C GLN A 63 -6.80 -13.86 -5.92
N GLY A 64 -5.70 -13.12 -6.02
CA GLY A 64 -5.01 -12.50 -4.89
C GLY A 64 -5.37 -11.03 -4.67
N LYS A 65 -4.52 -10.35 -3.91
CA LYS A 65 -4.60 -8.90 -3.65
C LYS A 65 -3.65 -8.08 -4.55
N ASP A 66 -2.82 -8.75 -5.33
CA ASP A 66 -1.84 -8.09 -6.19
C ASP A 66 -2.54 -7.19 -7.21
N LEU A 67 -2.01 -5.97 -7.37
CA LEU A 67 -2.47 -5.07 -8.42
C LEU A 67 -1.77 -5.44 -9.73
N ILE A 68 -2.52 -6.06 -10.63
CA ILE A 68 -2.01 -6.54 -11.91
C ILE A 68 -2.21 -5.47 -12.97
N VAL A 69 -1.14 -5.12 -13.68
CA VAL A 69 -1.15 -4.19 -14.82
C VAL A 69 -0.67 -4.87 -16.09
N SER A 70 -1.16 -4.38 -17.22
CA SER A 70 -0.62 -4.72 -18.54
C SER A 70 0.55 -3.80 -18.86
N LEU A 71 1.71 -4.38 -19.18
CA LEU A 71 2.88 -3.65 -19.69
C LEU A 71 2.89 -3.60 -21.23
N SER A 72 2.17 -4.52 -21.87
CA SER A 72 1.92 -4.62 -23.31
C SER A 72 0.89 -5.73 -23.55
N ASP A 73 0.43 -5.92 -24.79
CA ASP A 73 -0.66 -6.83 -25.16
C ASP A 73 -0.55 -8.28 -24.65
N GLN A 74 0.66 -8.73 -24.28
CA GLN A 74 0.93 -10.09 -23.82
C GLN A 74 1.74 -10.16 -22.52
N LYS A 75 1.96 -9.02 -21.84
CA LYS A 75 2.81 -8.98 -20.66
C LYS A 75 2.07 -8.35 -19.48
N LEU A 76 1.81 -9.18 -18.47
CA LEU A 76 1.26 -8.75 -17.19
C LEU A 76 2.37 -8.62 -16.15
N ALA A 77 2.18 -7.70 -15.20
CA ALA A 77 3.06 -7.55 -14.04
C ALA A 77 2.25 -7.18 -12.79
N SER A 78 2.74 -7.62 -11.63
CA SER A 78 2.24 -7.20 -10.31
C SER A 78 3.04 -5.98 -9.84
N ILE A 79 2.36 -4.99 -9.25
CA ILE A 79 3.01 -3.81 -8.67
C ILE A 79 3.48 -4.15 -7.24
N LYS A 80 4.77 -3.98 -6.96
CA LYS A 80 5.36 -4.33 -5.65
C LYS A 80 4.88 -3.45 -4.49
N GLN A 81 4.64 -2.17 -4.74
CA GLN A 81 4.30 -1.17 -3.71
C GLN A 81 2.82 -0.80 -3.70
N ALA A 82 1.98 -1.61 -4.35
CA ALA A 82 0.54 -1.37 -4.43
C ALA A 82 -0.21 -2.70 -4.38
N GLN A 83 -1.28 -2.74 -3.60
CA GLN A 83 -2.16 -3.92 -3.51
C GLN A 83 -3.60 -3.49 -3.28
N TRP A 84 -4.52 -4.40 -3.58
CA TRP A 84 -5.90 -4.32 -3.14
C TRP A 84 -6.02 -4.62 -1.65
N GLU A 85 -7.01 -4.00 -1.00
CA GLU A 85 -7.33 -4.28 0.39
C GLU A 85 -7.86 -5.70 0.58
N GLU A 86 -8.64 -6.18 -0.38
CA GLU A 86 -9.31 -7.48 -0.39
C GLU A 86 -8.90 -8.27 -1.65
N SER A 87 -9.20 -9.57 -1.68
CA SER A 87 -8.90 -10.37 -2.87
C SER A 87 -9.79 -9.92 -4.03
N ILE A 88 -9.27 -9.93 -5.26
CA ILE A 88 -10.00 -9.45 -6.43
C ILE A 88 -11.40 -10.08 -6.56
N PRO A 89 -11.60 -11.41 -6.40
CA PRO A 89 -12.93 -12.02 -6.48
C PRO A 89 -13.90 -11.63 -5.37
N ASP A 90 -13.41 -11.08 -4.25
CA ASP A 90 -14.28 -10.66 -3.14
C ASP A 90 -14.71 -9.20 -3.28
N MET A 91 -13.98 -8.41 -4.06
CA MET A 91 -14.32 -7.00 -4.34
C MET A 91 -15.35 -6.82 -5.46
N VAL A 92 -15.52 -7.83 -6.32
CA VAL A 92 -16.37 -7.77 -7.54
C VAL A 92 -17.64 -8.59 -7.43
#